data_AF-A0A4Q6C006-F1
#
_entry.id   AF-A0A4Q6C006-F1
#
_cell.length_a   1.000
_cell.length_b   1.000
_cell.length_c   1.000
_cell.angle_alpha   90.00
_cell.angle_beta   90.00
_cell.angle_gamma   90.00
#
_symmetry.space_group_name_H-M   'P 1'
#
loop_
_entity.id
_entity.type
_entity.pdbx_description
1 polymer ?
#
loop_
_entity_poly.entity_id
_entity_poly.type
_entity_poly.pdbx_seq_one_letter_code
_entity_poly.pdbx_strand_id
1 'polypeptide(L)'
;MKLASVEEAREIDQRSQSEFGLSGETLMETAGTLAAKRILSIYNPESVVLVVVVVCGPGNNGGDGRVCARILKSLGVRAHVIDSTANLTKHTEEQLREATLIVDALFGIGLSRDVEGQNLRLIEMINSAKCDRVSLDVPSGLNAETGLAMGAAIKASLTLSFGIAKRGFAVNDGPHLIGTLEVLDIGFPSSLVKSVASSTLGFDRKLARKFLPKRSTSANKSSSGRVQVFAGSPGMGGAAILSGLAAARIGSGYVVVTTAGDPREILAESPEFMTADLKDPSVFENPKWTAAVVGPGLGSKAGSKAYDVLENLKRSSSAPAVIDADALTILAKNPNFKVPSNWILTP
;
A
#
# COMPACT_ATOMS: atom_id res chain seq x y z
N MET A 1 -6.14 8.74 0.59
CA MET A 1 -5.58 9.32 1.84
C MET A 1 -4.20 9.89 1.55
N LYS A 2 -3.69 10.86 2.31
CA LYS A 2 -2.27 11.28 2.19
C LYS A 2 -1.39 10.35 3.02
N LEU A 3 -0.19 10.08 2.54
CA LEU A 3 0.84 9.33 3.28
C LEU A 3 2.03 10.26 3.47
N ALA A 4 2.56 10.34 4.69
CA ALA A 4 3.72 11.16 5.01
C ALA A 4 4.99 10.31 5.12
N SER A 5 6.12 10.87 4.69
CA SER A 5 7.44 10.41 5.11
C SER A 5 7.63 10.65 6.61
N VAL A 6 8.65 10.04 7.21
CA VAL A 6 9.00 10.29 8.62
C VAL A 6 9.37 11.77 8.84
N GLU A 7 10.10 12.36 7.91
CA GLU A 7 10.47 13.79 7.93
C GLU A 7 9.24 14.68 7.81
N GLU A 8 8.35 14.40 6.85
CA GLU A 8 7.10 15.14 6.68
C GLU A 8 6.22 15.07 7.94
N ALA A 9 6.14 13.90 8.59
CA ALA A 9 5.38 13.74 9.83
C ALA A 9 5.98 14.56 10.98
N ARG A 10 7.32 14.57 11.13
CA ARG A 10 8.02 15.40 12.12
C ARG A 10 7.86 16.90 11.84
N GLU A 11 7.91 17.30 10.57
CA GLU A 11 7.68 18.68 10.17
C GLU A 11 6.26 19.13 10.52
N ILE A 12 5.24 18.31 10.25
CA ILE A 12 3.84 18.62 10.62
C ILE A 12 3.72 18.83 12.12
N ASP A 13 4.32 17.94 12.93
CA ASP A 13 4.29 18.07 14.39
C ASP A 13 5.00 19.36 14.84
N GLN A 14 6.24 19.58 14.41
CA GLN A 14 7.03 20.76 14.78
C GLN A 14 6.34 22.07 14.41
N ARG A 15 5.80 22.16 13.18
CA ARG A 15 5.11 23.37 12.70
C ARG A 15 3.76 23.58 13.36
N SER A 16 3.07 22.50 13.75
CA SER A 16 1.85 22.63 14.56
C SER A 16 2.14 23.28 15.92
N GLN A 17 3.28 22.97 16.53
CA GLN A 17 3.72 23.62 17.77
C GLN A 17 4.13 25.07 17.55
N SER A 18 5.00 25.35 16.57
CA SER A 18 5.60 26.67 16.39
C SER A 18 4.71 27.70 15.69
N GLU A 19 3.88 27.30 14.73
CA GLU A 19 3.03 28.20 13.93
C GLU A 19 1.59 28.29 14.48
N PHE A 20 1.10 27.24 15.16
CA PHE A 20 -0.29 27.14 15.60
C PHE A 20 -0.45 27.02 17.13
N GLY A 21 0.65 27.00 17.89
CA GLY A 21 0.61 27.00 19.36
C GLY A 21 0.06 25.71 19.99
N LEU A 22 -0.02 24.62 19.23
CA LEU A 22 -0.47 23.32 19.73
C LEU A 22 0.68 22.67 20.50
N SER A 23 0.70 22.76 21.83
CA SER A 23 1.81 22.17 22.61
C SER A 23 1.90 20.65 22.41
N GLY A 24 3.11 20.09 22.47
CA GLY A 24 3.32 18.64 22.40
C GLY A 24 2.53 17.87 23.48
N GLU A 25 2.36 18.45 24.67
CA GLU A 25 1.52 17.89 25.74
C GLU A 25 0.04 17.82 25.34
N THR A 26 -0.47 18.86 24.68
CA THR A 26 -1.87 18.90 24.20
C THR A 26 -2.10 17.85 23.11
N LEU A 27 -1.14 17.72 22.19
CA LEU A 27 -1.19 16.71 21.13
C LEU A 27 -1.17 15.30 21.72
N MET A 28 -0.28 15.04 22.68
CA MET A 28 -0.19 13.75 23.39
C MET A 28 -1.46 13.42 24.18
N GLU A 29 -2.01 14.39 24.92
CA GLU A 29 -3.27 14.21 25.65
C GLU A 29 -4.42 13.86 24.69
N THR A 30 -4.47 14.54 23.56
CA THR A 30 -5.48 14.33 22.51
C THR A 30 -5.32 12.95 21.88
N ALA A 31 -4.09 12.59 21.47
CA ALA A 31 -3.78 11.30 20.84
C ALA A 31 -4.15 10.13 21.75
N GLY A 32 -3.66 10.11 22.99
CA GLY A 32 -3.97 9.05 23.95
C GLY A 32 -5.45 8.99 24.32
N THR A 33 -6.13 10.13 24.46
CA THR A 33 -7.57 10.17 24.74
C THR A 33 -8.41 9.62 23.59
N LEU A 34 -8.11 10.02 22.36
CA LEU A 34 -8.82 9.53 21.18
C LEU A 34 -8.55 8.03 20.97
N ALA A 35 -7.31 7.58 21.19
CA ALA A 35 -6.97 6.17 21.13
C ALA A 35 -7.77 5.34 22.13
N ALA A 36 -7.83 5.76 23.40
CA ALA A 36 -8.60 5.06 24.44
C ALA A 36 -10.09 4.99 24.10
N LYS A 37 -10.69 6.11 23.67
CA LYS A 37 -12.10 6.14 23.24
C LYS A 37 -12.35 5.23 22.05
N ARG A 38 -11.44 5.21 21.07
CA ARG A 38 -11.61 4.38 19.89
C ARG A 38 -11.47 2.90 20.21
N ILE A 39 -10.48 2.53 21.03
CA ILE A 39 -10.30 1.17 21.56
C ILE A 39 -11.60 0.69 22.23
N LEU A 40 -12.17 1.48 23.13
CA LEU A 40 -13.42 1.12 23.80
C LEU A 40 -14.58 0.92 22.82
N SER A 41 -14.72 1.78 21.82
CA SER A 41 -15.79 1.67 20.83
C SER A 41 -15.71 0.40 19.97
N ILE A 42 -14.55 -0.24 19.87
CA ILE A 42 -14.32 -1.45 19.07
C ILE A 42 -14.35 -2.71 19.95
N TYR A 43 -13.65 -2.67 21.09
CA TYR A 43 -13.34 -3.86 21.88
C TYR A 43 -14.15 -4.01 23.17
N ASN A 44 -15.03 -3.06 23.51
CA ASN A 44 -15.82 -3.12 24.74
C ASN A 44 -17.33 -3.22 24.48
N PRO A 45 -17.84 -4.29 23.83
CA PRO A 45 -19.25 -4.60 23.91
C PRO A 45 -19.59 -5.06 25.34
N GLU A 46 -20.81 -4.76 25.81
CA GLU A 46 -21.31 -4.87 27.20
C GLU A 46 -21.16 -6.25 27.90
N SER A 47 -20.54 -7.25 27.27
CA SER A 47 -20.50 -8.65 27.71
C SER A 47 -19.10 -9.21 27.99
N VAL A 48 -18.02 -8.44 27.86
CA VAL A 48 -16.64 -8.92 28.07
C VAL A 48 -15.89 -8.06 29.09
N VAL A 49 -15.26 -8.71 30.07
CA VAL A 49 -14.35 -8.00 30.99
C VAL A 49 -13.07 -7.66 30.24
N LEU A 50 -12.91 -6.41 29.83
CA LEU A 50 -11.73 -5.94 29.12
C LEU A 50 -10.54 -5.75 30.09
N VAL A 51 -9.49 -6.55 29.91
CA VAL A 51 -8.17 -6.40 30.57
C VAL A 51 -7.18 -5.93 29.53
N VAL A 52 -6.75 -4.68 29.64
CA VAL A 52 -5.85 -4.05 28.67
C VAL A 52 -4.45 -3.99 29.25
N VAL A 53 -3.46 -4.44 28.49
CA VAL A 53 -2.06 -4.21 28.79
C VAL A 53 -1.51 -3.19 27.80
N VAL A 54 -1.07 -2.05 28.30
CA VAL A 54 -0.46 -0.98 27.51
C VAL A 54 1.06 -1.03 27.68
N VAL A 55 1.78 -1.31 26.60
CA VAL A 55 3.24 -1.44 26.61
C VAL A 55 3.84 -0.13 26.16
N CYS A 56 4.51 0.58 27.07
CA CYS A 56 5.01 1.93 26.83
C CYS A 56 6.53 1.98 26.65
N GLY A 57 6.94 2.72 25.61
CA GLY A 57 8.31 3.15 25.39
C GLY A 57 8.76 4.31 26.27
N PRO A 58 10.05 4.70 26.18
CA PRO A 58 10.57 5.89 26.84
C PRO A 58 10.25 7.20 26.10
N GLY A 59 9.88 7.14 24.81
CA GLY A 59 9.63 8.32 23.98
C GLY A 59 8.17 8.79 23.94
N ASN A 60 7.85 9.71 23.03
CA ASN A 60 6.51 10.30 22.88
C ASN A 60 5.40 9.26 22.68
N ASN A 61 5.63 8.21 21.87
CA ASN A 61 4.63 7.15 21.69
C ASN A 61 4.29 6.46 23.02
N GLY A 62 5.29 6.26 23.88
CA GLY A 62 5.06 5.73 25.23
C GLY A 62 4.28 6.70 26.12
N GLY A 63 4.44 8.00 25.92
CA GLY A 63 3.60 9.05 26.50
C GLY A 63 2.14 8.92 26.08
N ASP A 64 1.88 8.78 24.78
CA ASP A 64 0.53 8.54 24.24
C ASP A 64 -0.10 7.28 24.86
N GLY A 65 0.69 6.21 25.00
CA GLY A 65 0.29 4.99 25.70
C GLY A 65 -0.08 5.21 27.17
N ARG A 66 0.70 6.00 27.92
CA ARG A 66 0.40 6.31 29.32
C ARG A 66 -0.87 7.13 29.47
N VAL A 67 -1.10 8.11 28.60
CA VAL A 67 -2.36 8.85 28.52
C VAL A 67 -3.52 7.88 28.21
N CYS A 68 -3.38 7.04 27.18
CA CYS A 68 -4.38 6.04 26.80
C CYS A 68 -4.74 5.13 27.99
N ALA A 69 -3.74 4.59 28.69
CA ALA A 69 -3.95 3.77 29.87
C ALA A 69 -4.68 4.52 31.00
N ARG A 70 -4.32 5.78 31.27
CA ARG A 70 -5.00 6.61 32.27
C ARG A 70 -6.47 6.84 31.91
N ILE A 71 -6.76 7.15 30.65
CA ILE A 71 -8.14 7.38 30.19
C ILE A 71 -8.96 6.09 30.26
N LEU A 72 -8.41 4.96 29.83
CA LEU A 72 -9.05 3.64 29.97
C LEU A 72 -9.40 3.34 31.43
N LYS A 73 -8.47 3.57 32.37
CA LYS A 73 -8.73 3.42 33.82
C LYS A 73 -9.86 4.33 34.30
N SER A 74 -9.87 5.60 33.91
CA SER A 74 -10.93 6.54 34.32
C SER A 74 -12.31 6.14 33.80
N LEU A 75 -12.36 5.34 32.73
CA LEU A 75 -13.59 4.81 32.14
C LEU A 75 -13.94 3.41 32.67
N GLY A 76 -13.29 2.95 33.74
CA GLY A 76 -13.60 1.69 34.43
C GLY A 76 -12.94 0.45 33.83
N VAL A 77 -12.03 0.59 32.85
CA VAL A 77 -11.31 -0.53 32.26
C VAL A 77 -10.16 -0.98 33.18
N ARG A 78 -9.97 -2.29 33.31
CA ARG A 78 -8.78 -2.86 33.96
C ARG A 78 -7.57 -2.72 33.03
N ALA A 79 -6.92 -1.57 33.06
CA ALA A 79 -5.73 -1.30 32.26
C ALA A 79 -4.44 -1.35 33.10
N HIS A 80 -3.42 -2.06 32.61
CA HIS A 80 -2.09 -2.16 33.20
C HIS A 80 -1.05 -1.55 32.27
N VAL A 81 0.00 -0.94 32.83
CA VAL A 81 1.10 -0.37 32.05
C VAL A 81 2.34 -1.21 32.27
N ILE A 82 2.97 -1.64 31.19
CA ILE A 82 4.32 -2.22 31.20
C ILE A 82 5.27 -1.14 30.67
N ASP A 83 6.23 -0.72 31.49
CA ASP A 83 7.32 0.14 31.05
C ASP A 83 8.44 -0.70 30.47
N SER A 84 8.73 -0.51 29.19
CA SER A 84 9.77 -1.25 28.46
C SER A 84 11.19 -1.01 28.97
N THR A 85 11.41 0.05 29.75
CA THR A 85 12.72 0.35 30.36
C THR A 85 12.95 -0.44 31.65
N ALA A 86 11.90 -1.00 32.25
CA ALA A 86 12.01 -1.87 33.41
C ALA A 86 12.37 -3.31 32.97
N ASN A 87 13.00 -4.09 33.87
CA ASN A 87 13.32 -5.48 33.59
C ASN A 87 12.05 -6.30 33.32
N LEU A 88 12.07 -7.13 32.27
CA LEU A 88 11.00 -8.11 32.06
C LEU A 88 11.07 -9.18 33.15
N THR A 89 9.95 -9.42 33.83
CA THR A 89 9.84 -10.40 34.90
C THR A 89 8.76 -11.42 34.55
N LYS A 90 8.66 -12.51 35.33
CA LYS A 90 7.55 -13.48 35.22
C LYS A 90 6.18 -12.80 35.31
N HIS A 91 6.05 -11.77 36.15
CA HIS A 91 4.83 -10.99 36.27
C HIS A 91 4.46 -10.28 34.96
N THR A 92 5.45 -9.77 34.22
CA THR A 92 5.25 -9.18 32.89
C THR A 92 4.70 -10.20 31.90
N GLU A 93 5.21 -11.43 31.92
CA GLU A 93 4.72 -12.52 31.06
C GLU A 93 3.29 -12.92 31.41
N GLU A 94 2.96 -13.00 32.71
CA GLU A 94 1.62 -13.30 33.21
C GLU A 94 0.61 -12.22 32.79
N GLN A 95 0.96 -10.93 32.96
CA GLN A 95 0.12 -9.82 32.52
C GLN A 95 -0.20 -9.88 31.03
N LEU A 96 0.80 -10.13 30.18
CA LEU A 96 0.59 -10.26 28.73
C LEU A 96 -0.25 -11.49 28.36
N ARG A 97 -0.12 -12.58 29.10
CA ARG A 97 -0.89 -13.81 28.88
C ARG A 97 -2.36 -13.67 29.26
N GLU A 98 -2.65 -12.92 30.33
CA GLU A 98 -4.00 -12.66 30.83
C GLU A 98 -4.72 -11.50 30.14
N ALA A 99 -3.98 -10.71 29.34
CA ALA A 99 -4.54 -9.61 28.59
C ALA A 99 -5.62 -10.09 27.60
N THR A 100 -6.75 -9.40 27.58
CA THR A 100 -7.76 -9.55 26.52
C THR A 100 -7.51 -8.60 25.35
N LEU A 101 -6.64 -7.61 25.55
CA LEU A 101 -6.18 -6.67 24.53
C LEU A 101 -4.79 -6.15 24.90
N ILE A 102 -3.87 -6.10 23.94
CA ILE A 102 -2.57 -5.43 24.11
C ILE A 102 -2.57 -4.14 23.30
N VAL A 103 -2.17 -3.04 23.93
CA VAL A 103 -1.93 -1.76 23.27
C VAL A 103 -0.43 -1.54 23.18
N ASP A 104 0.07 -1.49 21.96
CA ASP A 104 1.46 -1.22 21.64
C ASP A 104 1.69 0.29 21.53
N ALA A 105 2.51 0.80 22.44
CA ALA A 105 2.97 2.18 22.48
C ALA A 105 4.50 2.23 22.71
N LEU A 106 5.23 1.23 22.19
CA LEU A 106 6.64 1.02 22.47
C LEU A 106 7.53 1.95 21.63
N PHE A 107 7.36 1.96 20.32
CA PHE A 107 8.09 2.79 19.37
C PHE A 107 7.12 3.43 18.37
N GLY A 108 7.35 4.69 18.00
CA GLY A 108 6.62 5.37 16.92
C GLY A 108 7.50 5.55 15.68
N ILE A 109 7.35 6.67 14.97
CA ILE A 109 8.16 7.04 13.78
C ILE A 109 9.68 7.21 14.02
N GLY A 110 10.16 7.03 15.25
CA GLY A 110 11.57 7.27 15.63
C GLY A 110 12.52 6.10 15.33
N LEU A 111 12.00 4.92 14.97
CA LEU A 111 12.81 3.72 14.81
C LEU A 111 13.63 3.76 13.51
N SER A 112 14.95 3.64 13.64
CA SER A 112 15.91 3.67 12.51
C SER A 112 16.92 2.52 12.51
N ARG A 113 16.84 1.62 13.50
CA ARG A 113 17.73 0.46 13.67
C ARG A 113 16.93 -0.76 14.08
N ASP A 114 17.52 -1.94 13.92
CA ASP A 114 16.91 -3.19 14.35
C ASP A 114 16.60 -3.16 15.85
N VAL A 115 15.43 -3.73 16.18
CA VAL A 115 15.02 -3.93 17.56
C VAL A 115 15.79 -5.13 18.11
N GLU A 116 16.51 -4.91 19.20
CA GLU A 116 17.37 -5.90 19.83
C GLU A 116 17.07 -6.06 21.32
N GLY A 117 17.68 -7.07 21.93
CA GLY A 117 17.71 -7.27 23.37
C GLY A 117 16.32 -7.44 24.00
N GLN A 118 16.06 -6.69 25.06
CA GLN A 118 14.82 -6.82 25.83
C GLN A 118 13.57 -6.47 25.00
N ASN A 119 13.65 -5.44 24.17
CA ASN A 119 12.51 -4.99 23.36
C ASN A 119 12.16 -5.99 22.26
N LEU A 120 13.15 -6.69 21.71
CA LEU A 120 12.92 -7.79 20.77
C LEU A 120 12.09 -8.90 21.43
N ARG A 121 12.51 -9.36 22.62
CA ARG A 121 11.79 -10.38 23.39
C ARG A 121 10.36 -9.92 23.73
N LEU A 122 10.18 -8.65 24.09
CA LEU A 122 8.87 -8.09 24.40
C LEU A 122 7.95 -8.12 23.17
N ILE A 123 8.44 -7.74 21.99
CA ILE A 123 7.69 -7.83 20.73
C ILE A 123 7.30 -9.28 20.41
N GLU A 124 8.22 -10.24 20.59
CA GLU A 124 7.94 -11.66 20.37
C GLU A 124 6.85 -12.19 21.32
N MET A 125 6.90 -11.79 22.59
CA MET A 125 5.87 -12.14 23.57
C MET A 125 4.51 -11.55 23.20
N ILE A 126 4.47 -10.28 22.79
CA ILE A 126 3.23 -9.61 22.35
C ILE A 126 2.64 -10.33 21.14
N ASN A 127 3.45 -10.65 20.13
CA ASN A 127 2.99 -11.36 18.93
C ASN A 127 2.51 -12.79 19.23
N SER A 128 3.03 -13.41 20.28
CA SER A 128 2.60 -14.74 20.74
C SER A 128 1.32 -14.74 21.57
N ALA A 129 0.86 -13.56 22.02
CA ALA A 129 -0.38 -13.43 22.77
C ALA A 129 -1.60 -13.78 21.90
N LYS A 130 -2.60 -14.43 22.52
CA LYS A 130 -3.81 -14.91 21.83
C LYS A 130 -4.90 -13.84 21.65
N CYS A 131 -4.67 -12.63 22.14
CA CYS A 131 -5.59 -11.51 22.04
C CYS A 131 -5.28 -10.61 20.84
N ASP A 132 -6.15 -9.63 20.61
CA ASP A 132 -5.89 -8.57 19.65
C ASP A 132 -4.78 -7.62 20.12
N ARG A 133 -4.13 -6.99 19.14
CA ARG A 133 -3.06 -6.01 19.33
C ARG A 133 -3.44 -4.71 18.63
N VAL A 134 -3.42 -3.60 19.37
CA VAL A 134 -3.66 -2.26 18.84
C VAL A 134 -2.37 -1.46 18.93
N SER A 135 -1.81 -1.06 17.80
CA SER A 135 -0.62 -0.21 17.78
C SER A 135 -1.00 1.27 17.74
N LEU A 136 -0.40 2.06 18.61
CA LEU A 136 -0.48 3.50 18.62
C LEU A 136 0.60 4.08 17.72
N ASP A 137 0.19 4.99 16.85
CA ASP A 137 0.99 5.63 15.82
C ASP A 137 1.51 4.70 14.72
N VAL A 138 2.39 3.76 15.06
CA VAL A 138 3.09 2.81 14.17
C VAL A 138 3.27 1.50 14.92
N PRO A 139 3.05 0.31 14.32
CA PRO A 139 3.43 -0.95 14.96
C PRO A 139 4.91 -0.97 15.32
N SER A 140 5.21 -1.16 16.60
CA SER A 140 6.59 -1.11 17.08
C SER A 140 7.44 -2.16 16.39
N GLY A 141 8.60 -1.73 15.90
CA GLY A 141 9.48 -2.55 15.07
C GLY A 141 9.30 -2.35 13.56
N LEU A 142 8.21 -1.71 13.11
CA LEU A 142 8.04 -1.31 11.72
C LEU A 142 8.74 0.02 11.45
N ASN A 143 9.56 0.08 10.41
CA ASN A 143 10.09 1.34 9.91
C ASN A 143 8.99 2.13 9.18
N ALA A 144 8.62 3.30 9.72
CA ALA A 144 7.55 4.13 9.18
C ALA A 144 7.83 4.75 7.80
N GLU A 145 9.10 4.79 7.37
CA GLU A 145 9.48 5.29 6.04
C GLU A 145 9.49 4.16 5.02
N THR A 146 10.24 3.09 5.31
CA THR A 146 10.53 2.03 4.35
C THR A 146 9.51 0.89 4.41
N GLY A 147 8.75 0.75 5.49
CA GLY A 147 7.83 -0.37 5.70
C GLY A 147 8.50 -1.70 5.98
N LEU A 148 9.82 -1.72 6.24
CA LEU A 148 10.54 -2.93 6.65
C LEU A 148 10.37 -3.19 8.14
N ALA A 149 10.22 -4.45 8.52
CA ALA A 149 10.40 -4.88 9.90
C ALA A 149 11.88 -4.81 10.29
N MET A 150 12.19 -4.06 11.36
CA MET A 150 13.53 -3.82 11.86
C MET A 150 13.86 -4.84 12.95
N GLY A 151 14.36 -6.02 12.56
CA GLY A 151 14.58 -7.18 13.44
C GLY A 151 13.30 -7.95 13.76
N ALA A 152 12.37 -7.35 14.49
CA ALA A 152 11.01 -7.86 14.68
C ALA A 152 10.01 -6.71 14.77
N ALA A 153 8.78 -6.94 14.32
CA ALA A 153 7.71 -5.96 14.38
C ALA A 153 6.42 -6.56 14.94
N ILE A 154 5.64 -5.73 15.63
CA ILE A 154 4.32 -6.12 16.12
C ILE A 154 3.37 -6.30 14.94
N LYS A 155 2.64 -7.41 14.94
CA LYS A 155 1.58 -7.70 13.97
C LYS A 155 0.24 -7.23 14.55
N ALA A 156 -0.10 -5.98 14.33
CA ALA A 156 -1.31 -5.36 14.86
C ALA A 156 -2.59 -5.91 14.18
N SER A 157 -3.67 -6.02 14.96
CA SER A 157 -5.03 -6.18 14.43
C SER A 157 -5.59 -4.83 13.96
N LEU A 158 -5.16 -3.75 14.62
CA LEU A 158 -5.54 -2.35 14.35
C LEU A 158 -4.36 -1.43 14.63
N THR A 159 -4.12 -0.46 13.75
CA THR A 159 -3.19 0.65 13.96
C THR A 159 -3.97 1.96 14.03
N LEU A 160 -3.81 2.69 15.14
CA LEU A 160 -4.36 4.03 15.35
C LEU A 160 -3.26 5.06 15.12
N SER A 161 -3.14 5.54 13.88
CA SER A 161 -2.12 6.51 13.48
C SER A 161 -2.58 7.93 13.79
N PHE A 162 -1.70 8.80 14.28
CA PHE A 162 -2.08 10.15 14.69
C PHE A 162 -1.86 11.18 13.57
N GLY A 163 -2.91 11.91 13.22
CA GLY A 163 -2.93 13.03 12.26
C GLY A 163 -2.76 12.64 10.78
N ILE A 164 -1.79 11.79 10.48
CA ILE A 164 -1.47 11.34 9.12
C ILE A 164 -0.95 9.90 9.14
N ALA A 165 -1.26 9.15 8.08
CA ALA A 165 -0.71 7.82 7.85
C ALA A 165 0.72 7.91 7.29
N LYS A 166 1.55 6.91 7.60
CA LYS A 166 2.97 6.90 7.21
C LYS A 166 3.15 6.09 5.93
N ARG A 167 4.16 6.45 5.13
CA ARG A 167 4.46 5.77 3.85
C ARG A 167 4.76 4.29 4.02
N GLY A 168 5.50 3.93 5.07
CA GLY A 168 5.85 2.56 5.40
C GLY A 168 4.65 1.63 5.61
N PHE A 169 3.44 2.17 5.82
CA PHE A 169 2.22 1.36 5.94
C PHE A 169 1.78 0.72 4.62
N ALA A 170 2.21 1.28 3.48
CA ALA A 170 1.76 0.85 2.16
C ALA A 170 2.79 0.01 1.38
N VAL A 171 3.98 -0.21 1.94
CA VAL A 171 5.12 -0.84 1.25
C VAL A 171 5.78 -1.91 2.11
N ASN A 172 6.48 -2.85 1.46
CA ASN A 172 7.21 -3.95 2.09
C ASN A 172 6.35 -4.73 3.11
N ASP A 173 6.79 -4.86 4.36
CA ASP A 173 6.10 -5.61 5.40
C ASP A 173 4.89 -4.86 5.99
N GLY A 174 4.86 -3.53 5.85
CA GLY A 174 3.84 -2.66 6.44
C GLY A 174 2.40 -3.12 6.24
N PRO A 175 1.93 -3.38 5.00
CA PRO A 175 0.57 -3.83 4.72
C PRO A 175 0.16 -5.09 5.48
N HIS A 176 1.13 -5.94 5.87
CA HIS A 176 0.89 -7.19 6.57
C HIS A 176 0.97 -7.05 8.10
N LEU A 177 1.51 -5.94 8.60
CA LEU A 177 1.78 -5.71 10.02
C LEU A 177 0.83 -4.69 10.67
N ILE A 178 0.27 -3.76 9.90
CA ILE A 178 -0.56 -2.67 10.45
C ILE A 178 -2.00 -3.09 10.80
N GLY A 179 -2.48 -4.20 10.25
CA GLY A 179 -3.88 -4.61 10.38
C GLY A 179 -4.85 -3.58 9.77
N THR A 180 -5.98 -3.34 10.44
CA THR A 180 -6.87 -2.24 10.04
C THR A 180 -6.21 -0.90 10.38
N LEU A 181 -6.23 0.08 9.47
CA LEU A 181 -5.66 1.40 9.72
C LEU A 181 -6.74 2.44 9.94
N GLU A 182 -6.65 3.17 11.05
CA GLU A 182 -7.43 4.39 11.30
C GLU A 182 -6.50 5.56 11.61
N VAL A 183 -6.74 6.68 10.94
CA VAL A 183 -6.01 7.93 11.20
C VAL A 183 -6.87 8.81 12.09
N LEU A 184 -6.43 9.03 13.32
CA LEU A 184 -7.13 9.85 14.31
C LEU A 184 -6.75 11.32 14.09
N ASP A 185 -7.76 12.18 14.03
CA ASP A 185 -7.54 13.63 13.95
C ASP A 185 -7.18 14.18 15.34
N ILE A 186 -5.88 14.45 15.54
CA ILE A 186 -5.35 14.98 16.79
C ILE A 186 -5.28 16.51 16.81
N GLY A 187 -5.88 17.18 15.82
CA GLY A 187 -5.96 18.65 15.76
C GLY A 187 -4.95 19.33 14.84
N PHE A 188 -4.21 18.57 14.03
CA PHE A 188 -3.32 19.19 13.04
C PHE A 188 -4.11 20.03 12.02
N PRO A 189 -3.69 21.28 11.74
CA PRO A 189 -4.35 22.11 10.74
C PRO A 189 -4.35 21.44 9.37
N SER A 190 -5.53 21.28 8.76
CA SER A 190 -5.66 20.57 7.48
C SER A 190 -4.88 21.23 6.32
N SER A 191 -4.65 22.55 6.38
CA SER A 191 -3.83 23.29 5.43
C SER A 191 -2.35 22.91 5.54
N LEU A 192 -1.84 22.77 6.76
CA LEU A 192 -0.48 22.35 7.05
C LEU A 192 -0.22 20.92 6.57
N VAL A 193 -1.12 19.98 6.91
CA VAL A 193 -1.00 18.60 6.45
C VAL A 193 -1.01 18.51 4.92
N LYS A 194 -1.81 19.36 4.25
CA LYS A 194 -1.87 19.40 2.78
C LYS A 194 -0.62 19.96 2.13
N SER A 195 0.02 20.96 2.75
CA SER A 195 1.21 21.61 2.21
C SER A 195 2.46 20.75 2.40
N VAL A 196 2.60 20.09 3.55
CA VAL A 196 3.77 19.25 3.85
C VAL A 196 3.66 17.90 3.13
N ALA A 197 2.65 17.07 3.44
CA ALA A 197 2.48 15.76 2.84
C ALA A 197 1.82 15.86 1.45
N SER A 198 2.49 16.51 0.51
CA SER A 198 1.93 16.91 -0.79
C SER A 198 2.14 15.87 -1.89
N SER A 199 3.20 15.07 -1.77
CA SER A 199 3.73 14.22 -2.85
C SER A 199 3.13 12.81 -2.88
N THR A 200 2.80 12.24 -1.72
CA THR A 200 2.44 10.82 -1.62
C THR A 200 0.98 10.61 -1.21
N LEU A 201 0.27 9.80 -2.00
CA LEU A 201 -1.14 9.49 -1.80
C LEU A 201 -1.34 7.98 -1.71
N GLY A 202 -2.08 7.53 -0.70
CA GLY A 202 -2.65 6.19 -0.66
C GLY A 202 -3.80 6.08 -1.66
N PHE A 203 -3.73 5.06 -2.52
CA PHE A 203 -4.75 4.77 -3.52
C PHE A 203 -5.97 4.09 -2.89
N ASP A 204 -6.93 4.90 -2.48
CA ASP A 204 -8.17 4.44 -1.83
C ASP A 204 -9.36 4.40 -2.80
N ARG A 205 -10.49 3.87 -2.32
CA ARG A 205 -11.75 3.80 -3.08
C ARG A 205 -12.21 5.18 -3.58
N LYS A 206 -11.97 6.26 -2.82
CA LYS A 206 -12.39 7.61 -3.18
C LYS A 206 -11.54 8.13 -4.35
N LEU A 207 -10.24 7.86 -4.34
CA LEU A 207 -9.33 8.21 -5.42
C LEU A 207 -9.61 7.37 -6.67
N ALA A 208 -9.78 6.05 -6.52
CA ALA A 208 -10.13 5.16 -7.61
C ALA A 208 -11.40 5.61 -8.36
N ARG A 209 -12.45 6.00 -7.62
CA ARG A 209 -13.69 6.54 -8.21
C ARG A 209 -13.50 7.81 -9.04
N LYS A 210 -12.48 8.62 -8.75
CA LYS A 210 -12.17 9.83 -9.55
C LYS A 210 -11.51 9.49 -10.89
N PHE A 211 -10.78 8.38 -10.96
CA PHE A 211 -10.08 7.96 -12.18
C PHE A 211 -10.89 7.03 -13.07
N LEU A 212 -12.00 6.46 -12.58
CA LEU A 212 -12.89 5.68 -13.42
C LEU A 212 -13.53 6.56 -14.51
N PRO A 213 -13.46 6.17 -15.80
CA PRO A 213 -14.03 6.94 -16.89
C PRO A 213 -15.56 6.97 -16.78
N LYS A 214 -16.16 8.15 -16.97
CA LYS A 214 -17.62 8.27 -17.13
C LYS A 214 -18.01 7.76 -18.50
N ARG A 215 -19.08 6.96 -18.58
CA ARG A 215 -19.64 6.50 -19.87
C ARG A 215 -20.90 7.29 -20.20
N SER A 216 -20.92 7.86 -21.40
CA SER A 216 -22.14 8.45 -21.96
C SER A 216 -23.17 7.34 -22.24
N THR A 217 -24.46 7.65 -22.11
CA THR A 217 -25.55 6.76 -22.54
C THR A 217 -25.57 6.57 -24.06
N SER A 218 -24.97 7.49 -24.81
CA SER A 218 -24.78 7.40 -26.27
C SER A 218 -23.44 6.76 -26.68
N ALA A 219 -22.66 6.23 -25.73
CA ALA A 219 -21.37 5.63 -26.02
C ALA A 219 -21.52 4.38 -26.91
N ASN A 220 -20.62 4.25 -27.88
CA ASN A 220 -20.49 3.10 -28.76
C ASN A 220 -19.07 2.51 -28.69
N LYS A 221 -18.84 1.39 -29.38
CA LYS A 221 -17.53 0.69 -29.39
C LYS A 221 -16.37 1.61 -29.74
N SER A 222 -16.52 2.49 -30.74
CA SER A 222 -15.45 3.45 -31.11
C SER A 222 -15.17 4.49 -30.02
N SER A 223 -16.18 4.93 -29.28
CA SER A 223 -16.02 5.94 -28.23
C SER A 223 -15.29 5.45 -26.98
N SER A 224 -15.17 4.12 -26.79
CA SER A 224 -14.48 3.50 -25.65
C SER A 224 -13.04 3.05 -25.96
N GLY A 225 -12.49 3.52 -27.08
CA GLY A 225 -11.11 3.25 -27.49
C GLY A 225 -10.87 1.82 -27.99
N ARG A 226 -9.67 1.62 -28.53
CA ARG A 226 -9.18 0.35 -29.08
C ARG A 226 -7.84 0.01 -28.46
N VAL A 227 -7.76 -1.15 -27.80
CA VAL A 227 -6.52 -1.64 -27.20
C VAL A 227 -5.90 -2.69 -28.12
N GLN A 228 -4.63 -2.52 -28.44
CA GLN A 228 -3.81 -3.49 -29.16
C GLN A 228 -2.93 -4.24 -28.16
N VAL A 229 -3.10 -5.55 -28.05
CA VAL A 229 -2.35 -6.41 -27.13
C VAL A 229 -1.34 -7.21 -27.93
N PHE A 230 -0.06 -6.83 -27.83
CA PHE A 230 1.06 -7.59 -28.39
C PHE A 230 1.57 -8.57 -27.34
N ALA A 231 1.05 -9.79 -27.38
CA ALA A 231 1.28 -10.78 -26.33
C ALA A 231 1.14 -12.21 -26.86
N GLY A 232 1.71 -13.15 -26.10
CA GLY A 232 1.64 -14.58 -26.37
C GLY A 232 2.57 -15.04 -27.49
N SER A 233 2.97 -16.28 -27.37
CA SER A 233 3.81 -17.06 -28.28
C SER A 233 3.37 -18.53 -28.19
N PRO A 234 3.89 -19.46 -29.02
CA PRO A 234 3.54 -20.87 -28.89
C PRO A 234 3.74 -21.37 -27.45
N GLY A 235 2.68 -21.90 -26.83
CA GLY A 235 2.66 -22.34 -25.42
C GLY A 235 2.40 -21.24 -24.38
N MET A 236 2.26 -19.98 -24.80
CA MET A 236 2.05 -18.81 -23.93
C MET A 236 0.79 -17.99 -24.32
N GLY A 237 -0.16 -18.59 -25.05
CA GLY A 237 -1.40 -17.93 -25.46
C GLY A 237 -2.25 -17.40 -24.29
N GLY A 238 -2.18 -18.06 -23.14
CA GLY A 238 -2.88 -17.62 -21.92
C GLY A 238 -2.50 -16.21 -21.46
N ALA A 239 -1.23 -15.79 -21.62
CA ALA A 239 -0.81 -14.42 -21.29
C ALA A 239 -1.54 -13.39 -22.14
N ALA A 240 -1.70 -13.67 -23.44
CA ALA A 240 -2.41 -12.80 -24.37
C ALA A 240 -3.91 -12.71 -24.07
N ILE A 241 -4.53 -13.86 -23.73
CA ILE A 241 -5.94 -13.92 -23.33
C ILE A 241 -6.18 -13.09 -22.06
N LEU A 242 -5.37 -13.27 -21.02
CA LEU A 242 -5.54 -12.56 -19.76
C LEU A 242 -5.37 -11.03 -19.93
N SER A 243 -4.37 -10.60 -20.69
CA SER A 243 -4.20 -9.17 -21.00
C SER A 243 -5.36 -8.60 -21.82
N GLY A 244 -5.86 -9.34 -22.81
CA GLY A 244 -7.05 -8.97 -23.58
C GLY A 244 -8.31 -8.86 -22.73
N LEU A 245 -8.54 -9.84 -21.85
CA LEU A 245 -9.69 -9.86 -20.93
C LEU A 245 -9.64 -8.69 -19.96
N ALA A 246 -8.47 -8.32 -19.45
CA ALA A 246 -8.31 -7.15 -18.58
C ALA A 246 -8.75 -5.85 -19.29
N ALA A 247 -8.33 -5.65 -20.54
CA ALA A 247 -8.75 -4.52 -21.36
C ALA A 247 -10.27 -4.53 -21.63
N ALA A 248 -10.83 -5.70 -21.96
CA ALA A 248 -12.28 -5.84 -22.18
C ALA A 248 -13.10 -5.61 -20.90
N ARG A 249 -12.61 -6.04 -19.72
CA ARG A 249 -13.32 -5.88 -18.44
C ARG A 249 -13.30 -4.45 -17.90
N ILE A 250 -12.19 -3.71 -18.09
CA ILE A 250 -12.19 -2.27 -17.81
C ILE A 250 -12.96 -1.47 -18.88
N GLY A 251 -13.27 -2.16 -19.99
CA GLY A 251 -14.29 -1.85 -20.96
C GLY A 251 -13.83 -0.96 -22.10
N SER A 252 -12.64 -1.28 -22.62
CA SER A 252 -12.24 -0.91 -23.98
C SER A 252 -13.31 -1.36 -24.98
N GLY A 253 -13.59 -0.53 -25.99
CA GLY A 253 -14.63 -0.84 -26.96
C GLY A 253 -14.19 -1.86 -28.03
N TYR A 254 -12.89 -1.92 -28.31
CA TYR A 254 -12.26 -2.96 -29.11
C TYR A 254 -11.00 -3.49 -28.42
N VAL A 255 -10.80 -4.79 -28.49
CA VAL A 255 -9.57 -5.46 -28.09
C VAL A 255 -9.07 -6.29 -29.26
N VAL A 256 -7.83 -6.03 -29.66
CA VAL A 256 -7.14 -6.79 -30.71
C VAL A 256 -5.93 -7.46 -30.10
N VAL A 257 -5.85 -8.78 -30.19
CA VAL A 257 -4.71 -9.56 -29.72
C VAL A 257 -3.81 -9.89 -30.92
N THR A 258 -2.63 -9.30 -30.97
CA THR A 258 -1.59 -9.62 -31.94
C THR A 258 -0.58 -10.55 -31.28
N THR A 259 -0.52 -11.80 -31.73
CA THR A 259 0.27 -12.84 -31.08
C THR A 259 1.40 -13.37 -31.94
N ALA A 260 2.49 -13.79 -31.30
CA ALA A 260 3.59 -14.51 -31.94
C ALA A 260 3.31 -16.02 -32.13
N GLY A 261 2.21 -16.53 -31.54
CA GLY A 261 1.68 -17.88 -31.69
C GLY A 261 0.62 -17.98 -32.79
N ASP A 262 -0.31 -18.95 -32.68
CA ASP A 262 -1.45 -19.08 -33.61
C ASP A 262 -2.64 -18.25 -33.11
N PRO A 263 -3.09 -17.21 -33.85
CA PRO A 263 -4.26 -16.40 -33.49
C PRO A 263 -5.54 -17.22 -33.25
N ARG A 264 -5.68 -18.39 -33.90
CA ARG A 264 -6.87 -19.25 -33.78
C ARG A 264 -7.01 -19.86 -32.38
N GLU A 265 -5.90 -20.11 -31.70
CA GLU A 265 -5.91 -20.60 -30.32
C GLU A 265 -6.52 -19.57 -29.37
N ILE A 266 -6.23 -18.29 -29.60
CA ILE A 266 -6.81 -17.18 -28.83
C ILE A 266 -8.30 -17.04 -29.12
N LEU A 267 -8.71 -17.09 -30.40
CA LEU A 267 -10.12 -16.99 -30.79
C LEU A 267 -10.97 -18.16 -30.27
N ALA A 268 -10.40 -19.36 -30.16
CA ALA A 268 -11.11 -20.53 -29.66
C ALA A 268 -11.54 -20.36 -28.19
N GLU A 269 -10.68 -19.73 -27.37
CA GLU A 269 -10.94 -19.49 -25.94
C GLU A 269 -11.66 -18.16 -25.68
N SER A 270 -11.45 -17.13 -26.51
CA SER A 270 -12.00 -15.79 -26.29
C SER A 270 -12.46 -15.16 -27.62
N PRO A 271 -13.65 -15.57 -28.12
CA PRO A 271 -14.17 -15.13 -29.41
C PRO A 271 -14.58 -13.65 -29.44
N GLU A 272 -14.63 -12.97 -28.30
CA GLU A 272 -14.87 -11.53 -28.19
C GLU A 272 -13.71 -10.67 -28.72
N PHE A 273 -12.52 -11.26 -28.86
CA PHE A 273 -11.35 -10.56 -29.37
C PHE A 273 -11.31 -10.57 -30.89
N MET A 274 -10.75 -9.50 -31.45
CA MET A 274 -10.13 -9.59 -32.76
C MET A 274 -8.71 -10.13 -32.57
N THR A 275 -8.20 -10.88 -33.55
CA THR A 275 -6.83 -11.40 -33.47
C THR A 275 -6.05 -11.12 -34.73
N ALA A 276 -4.73 -10.97 -34.59
CA ALA A 276 -3.80 -10.83 -35.70
C ALA A 276 -2.53 -11.65 -35.44
N ASP A 277 -1.87 -12.07 -36.52
CA ASP A 277 -0.52 -12.67 -36.43
C ASP A 277 0.50 -11.53 -36.35
N LEU A 278 1.44 -11.61 -35.41
CA LEU A 278 2.53 -10.64 -35.28
C LEU A 278 3.46 -10.60 -36.51
N LYS A 279 3.46 -11.66 -37.33
CA LYS A 279 4.19 -11.69 -38.59
C LYS A 279 3.58 -10.78 -39.66
N ASP A 280 2.34 -10.33 -39.50
CA ASP A 280 1.69 -9.42 -40.43
C ASP A 280 2.17 -7.97 -40.17
N PRO A 281 2.99 -7.38 -41.06
CA PRO A 281 3.52 -6.03 -40.87
C PRO A 281 2.44 -4.96 -40.93
N SER A 282 1.28 -5.24 -41.55
CA SER A 282 0.18 -4.27 -41.72
C SER A 282 -0.40 -3.81 -40.38
N VAL A 283 -0.19 -4.58 -39.31
CA VAL A 283 -0.54 -4.22 -37.94
C VAL A 283 0.07 -2.86 -37.56
N PHE A 284 1.28 -2.54 -38.04
CA PHE A 284 1.98 -1.30 -37.71
C PHE A 284 1.86 -0.19 -38.77
N GLU A 285 1.32 -0.45 -39.95
CA GLU A 285 1.32 0.55 -41.05
C GLU A 285 0.30 1.68 -40.84
N ASN A 286 -0.88 1.36 -40.31
CA ASN A 286 -1.95 2.34 -40.05
C ASN A 286 -2.65 2.01 -38.72
N PRO A 287 -1.96 2.21 -37.58
CA PRO A 287 -2.45 1.75 -36.29
C PRO A 287 -3.69 2.53 -35.87
N LYS A 288 -4.78 1.80 -35.61
CA LYS A 288 -6.06 2.37 -35.13
C LYS A 288 -6.23 2.27 -33.61
N TRP A 289 -5.22 1.77 -32.89
CA TRP A 289 -5.30 1.64 -31.45
C TRP A 289 -5.14 2.98 -30.76
N THR A 290 -5.86 3.16 -29.66
CA THR A 290 -5.73 4.30 -28.76
C THR A 290 -4.75 4.01 -27.63
N ALA A 291 -4.46 2.73 -27.36
CA ALA A 291 -3.41 2.30 -26.45
C ALA A 291 -2.90 0.90 -26.83
N ALA A 292 -1.67 0.58 -26.45
CA ALA A 292 -1.08 -0.73 -26.66
C ALA A 292 -0.64 -1.40 -25.35
N VAL A 293 -0.55 -2.71 -25.35
CA VAL A 293 0.10 -3.53 -24.31
C VAL A 293 1.17 -4.37 -25.00
N VAL A 294 2.38 -4.43 -24.45
CA VAL A 294 3.49 -5.19 -25.04
C VAL A 294 4.18 -6.03 -23.98
N GLY A 295 4.39 -7.30 -24.29
CA GLY A 295 5.35 -8.13 -23.55
C GLY A 295 4.84 -9.45 -23.01
N PRO A 296 3.66 -9.56 -22.38
CA PRO A 296 3.24 -10.81 -21.74
C PRO A 296 3.34 -12.02 -22.67
N GLY A 297 4.26 -12.94 -22.38
CA GLY A 297 4.44 -14.18 -23.13
C GLY A 297 5.00 -14.03 -24.56
N LEU A 298 5.64 -12.91 -24.91
CA LEU A 298 6.29 -12.72 -26.22
C LEU A 298 7.66 -13.41 -26.34
N GLY A 299 8.24 -13.84 -25.21
CA GLY A 299 9.56 -14.45 -25.12
C GLY A 299 10.69 -13.43 -24.94
N SER A 300 11.70 -13.80 -24.15
CA SER A 300 12.75 -12.89 -23.61
C SER A 300 14.18 -13.17 -24.10
N LYS A 301 14.34 -14.00 -25.14
CA LYS A 301 15.66 -14.33 -25.75
C LYS A 301 16.18 -13.16 -26.61
N ALA A 302 17.50 -12.99 -26.72
CA ALA A 302 18.10 -11.98 -27.59
C ALA A 302 17.66 -12.17 -29.05
N GLY A 303 17.28 -11.09 -29.75
CA GLY A 303 16.59 -11.16 -31.05
C GLY A 303 15.08 -11.48 -30.94
N SER A 304 14.48 -11.28 -29.76
CA SER A 304 13.06 -11.53 -29.53
C SER A 304 12.16 -10.58 -30.33
N LYS A 305 11.02 -11.13 -30.75
CA LYS A 305 9.88 -10.40 -31.31
C LYS A 305 9.44 -9.19 -30.46
N ALA A 306 9.66 -9.23 -29.13
CA ALA A 306 9.34 -8.11 -28.24
C ALA A 306 10.15 -6.84 -28.54
N TYR A 307 11.43 -6.93 -28.91
CA TYR A 307 12.23 -5.76 -29.28
C TYR A 307 11.70 -5.11 -30.56
N ASP A 308 11.41 -5.94 -31.58
CA ASP A 308 10.88 -5.47 -32.86
C ASP A 308 9.50 -4.82 -32.67
N VAL A 309 8.65 -5.40 -31.82
CA VAL A 309 7.36 -4.78 -31.45
C VAL A 309 7.56 -3.42 -30.81
N LEU A 310 8.50 -3.26 -29.88
CA LEU A 310 8.77 -1.98 -29.21
C LEU A 310 9.27 -0.92 -30.21
N GLU A 311 10.22 -1.27 -31.09
CA GLU A 311 10.70 -0.37 -32.14
C GLU A 311 9.60 0.01 -33.13
N ASN A 312 8.82 -0.97 -33.61
CA ASN A 312 7.72 -0.73 -34.54
C ASN A 312 6.60 0.09 -33.90
N LEU A 313 6.24 -0.19 -32.64
CA LEU A 313 5.23 0.58 -31.89
C LEU A 313 5.65 2.05 -31.77
N LYS A 314 6.91 2.30 -31.42
CA LYS A 314 7.48 3.65 -31.30
C LYS A 314 7.50 4.42 -32.62
N ARG A 315 7.71 3.73 -33.74
CA ARG A 315 7.72 4.35 -35.08
C ARG A 315 6.32 4.58 -35.64
N SER A 316 5.41 3.64 -35.38
CA SER A 316 4.08 3.62 -35.99
C SER A 316 3.04 4.48 -35.27
N SER A 317 3.20 4.71 -33.97
CA SER A 317 2.16 5.36 -33.17
C SER A 317 2.72 6.21 -32.04
N SER A 318 2.05 7.33 -31.77
CA SER A 318 2.23 8.13 -30.55
C SER A 318 1.28 7.72 -29.43
N ALA A 319 0.46 6.67 -29.61
CA ALA A 319 -0.44 6.19 -28.58
C ALA A 319 0.33 5.71 -27.34
N PRO A 320 -0.25 5.88 -26.13
CA PRO A 320 0.34 5.35 -24.91
C PRO A 320 0.44 3.83 -24.95
N ALA A 321 1.42 3.27 -24.26
CA ALA A 321 1.64 1.83 -24.18
C ALA A 321 1.91 1.39 -22.74
N VAL A 322 1.43 0.19 -22.38
CA VAL A 322 1.82 -0.51 -21.15
C VAL A 322 2.84 -1.57 -21.53
N ILE A 323 4.02 -1.51 -20.93
CA ILE A 323 5.13 -2.42 -21.20
C ILE A 323 5.32 -3.31 -19.98
N ASP A 324 5.23 -4.61 -20.20
CA ASP A 324 5.20 -5.61 -19.13
C ASP A 324 6.10 -6.83 -19.45
N ALA A 325 6.41 -7.63 -18.43
CA ALA A 325 7.00 -8.98 -18.55
C ALA A 325 8.21 -9.08 -19.51
N ASP A 326 8.11 -9.88 -20.58
CA ASP A 326 9.23 -10.11 -21.51
C ASP A 326 9.71 -8.80 -22.15
N ALA A 327 8.82 -7.84 -22.41
CA ALA A 327 9.22 -6.55 -22.98
C ALA A 327 10.06 -5.73 -22.00
N LEU A 328 9.76 -5.78 -20.70
CA LEU A 328 10.60 -5.16 -19.67
C LEU A 328 11.95 -5.84 -19.55
N THR A 329 11.98 -7.17 -19.62
CA THR A 329 13.23 -7.95 -19.65
C THR A 329 14.11 -7.53 -20.83
N ILE A 330 13.50 -7.27 -21.99
CA ILE A 330 14.20 -6.80 -23.18
C ILE A 330 14.68 -5.37 -23.02
N LEU A 331 13.87 -4.45 -22.48
CA LEU A 331 14.30 -3.09 -22.19
C LEU A 331 15.48 -3.06 -21.21
N ALA A 332 15.45 -3.87 -20.14
CA ALA A 332 16.55 -3.97 -19.18
C ALA A 332 17.87 -4.42 -19.82
N LYS A 333 17.81 -5.28 -20.85
CA LYS A 333 18.98 -5.71 -21.64
C LYS A 333 19.42 -4.70 -22.70
N ASN A 334 18.62 -3.68 -22.98
CA ASN A 334 18.85 -2.68 -24.02
C ASN A 334 18.77 -1.25 -23.45
N PRO A 335 19.74 -0.82 -22.63
CA PRO A 335 19.68 0.46 -21.92
C PRO A 335 19.69 1.69 -22.84
N ASN A 336 20.10 1.52 -24.11
CA ASN A 336 20.06 2.57 -25.13
C ASN A 336 18.67 2.79 -25.74
N PHE A 337 17.70 1.90 -25.47
CA PHE A 337 16.34 2.06 -25.96
C PHE A 337 15.67 3.24 -25.24
N LYS A 338 15.43 4.33 -25.98
CA LYS A 338 14.74 5.51 -25.45
C LYS A 338 13.24 5.24 -25.35
N VAL A 339 12.77 4.90 -24.15
CA VAL A 339 11.34 4.71 -23.84
C VAL A 339 10.59 6.05 -23.97
N PRO A 340 9.52 6.13 -24.78
CA PRO A 340 8.65 7.30 -24.83
C PRO A 340 8.03 7.66 -23.47
N SER A 341 7.87 8.96 -23.19
CA SER A 341 7.40 9.45 -21.88
C SER A 341 5.95 9.11 -21.55
N ASN A 342 5.16 8.72 -22.54
CA ASN A 342 3.77 8.29 -22.37
C ASN A 342 3.61 6.76 -22.28
N TRP A 343 4.72 6.02 -22.16
CA TRP A 343 4.69 4.59 -21.91
C TRP A 343 4.75 4.33 -20.40
N ILE A 344 3.93 3.38 -19.94
CA ILE A 344 3.84 2.94 -18.56
C ILE A 344 4.59 1.62 -18.44
N LEU A 345 5.58 1.55 -17.56
CA LEU A 345 6.33 0.33 -17.28
C LEU A 345 5.76 -0.35 -16.03
N THR A 346 5.58 -1.67 -16.06
CA THR A 346 5.06 -2.47 -14.93
C THR A 346 6.07 -3.55 -14.49
N PRO A 347 7.23 -3.17 -13.92
CA PRO A 347 8.35 -4.07 -13.60
C PRO A 347 8.11 -5.05 -12.46
#